data_AF-A0AA39U427-F1
#
_entry.id   AF-A0AA39U427-F1
#
_cell.length_a   1.000
_cell.length_b   1.000
_cell.length_c   1.000
_cell.angle_alpha   90.00
_cell.angle_beta   90.00
_cell.angle_gamma   90.00
#
_symmetry.space_group_name_H-M   'P 1'
#
loop_
_entity.id
_entity.type
_entity.pdbx_description
1 polymer ?
#
loop_
_entity_poly.entity_id
_entity_poly.type
_entity_poly.pdbx_seq_one_letter_code
_entity_poly.pdbx_strand_id
1 'polypeptide(L)'
;MAYIPTKKSDFDARLAHLLPDYSHAPPDARIIDLLHTNAPPTPIETQSLQATLSETPNRIAELDSLIDSTTSLLRYLTNDRNQALENQANAKMILSPCRRLPSELLADIFIRCSLRDRYSSPLDPHGLHWTLSHVCRKWREVAIGTPQIWSRICLFFVNDRLLNGSRIHEAAFMLGVVLDRARPHDLDVFIQFEDDISTHPVCVVLLPTVRYWKCLEVQ
;
A
#
# COMPACT_ATOMS: atom_id res chain seq x y z
N MET A 1 51.25 6.73 -11.96
CA MET A 1 50.05 7.56 -12.22
C MET A 1 49.88 8.58 -11.11
N ALA A 2 49.26 9.73 -11.37
CA ALA A 2 49.11 10.81 -10.38
C ALA A 2 47.94 10.57 -9.40
N TYR A 3 48.02 11.19 -8.23
CA TYR A 3 46.96 11.26 -7.24
C TYR A 3 46.53 12.71 -7.01
N ILE A 4 45.26 12.93 -6.68
CA ILE A 4 44.72 14.25 -6.33
C ILE A 4 44.19 14.25 -4.89
N PRO A 5 44.30 15.36 -4.15
CA PRO A 5 43.72 15.45 -2.82
C PRO A 5 42.20 15.22 -2.84
N THR A 6 41.72 14.36 -1.94
CA THR A 6 40.29 14.08 -1.81
C THR A 6 39.58 15.26 -1.12
N LYS A 7 38.51 15.77 -1.72
CA LYS A 7 37.70 16.86 -1.15
C LYS A 7 36.78 16.35 -0.05
N LYS A 8 37.34 16.03 1.12
CA LYS A 8 36.59 15.51 2.28
C LYS A 8 35.48 16.44 2.78
N SER A 9 35.60 17.75 2.53
CA SER A 9 34.60 18.76 2.86
C SER A 9 33.25 18.58 2.17
N ASP A 10 33.23 17.84 1.05
CA ASP A 10 32.02 17.64 0.26
C ASP A 10 31.09 16.56 0.88
N PHE A 11 31.54 15.90 1.94
CA PHE A 11 30.85 14.79 2.60
C PHE A 11 30.47 15.15 4.04
N ASP A 12 29.43 14.47 4.57
CA ASP A 12 29.03 14.60 5.97
C ASP A 12 30.24 14.30 6.88
N ALA A 13 30.47 15.15 7.90
CA ALA A 13 31.62 15.04 8.79
C ALA A 13 31.73 13.66 9.48
N ARG A 14 30.59 12.99 9.71
CA ARG A 14 30.54 11.64 10.29
C ARG A 14 31.03 10.55 9.33
N LEU A 15 31.13 10.84 8.03
CA LEU A 15 31.60 9.90 7.00
C LEU A 15 32.88 10.36 6.32
N ALA A 16 33.18 11.66 6.36
CA ALA A 16 34.35 12.26 5.72
C ALA A 16 35.68 11.64 6.21
N HIS A 17 35.74 11.17 7.46
CA HIS A 17 36.92 10.52 8.02
C HIS A 17 37.19 9.11 7.44
N LEU A 18 36.19 8.49 6.81
CA LEU A 18 36.33 7.19 6.14
C LEU A 18 37.01 7.33 4.77
N LEU A 19 37.00 8.54 4.19
CA LEU A 19 37.59 8.78 2.88
C LEU A 19 39.12 8.81 2.96
N PRO A 20 39.82 8.29 1.93
CA PRO A 20 41.25 8.47 1.80
C PRO A 20 41.63 9.95 1.64
N ASP A 21 42.89 10.30 1.93
CA ASP A 21 43.41 11.66 1.71
C ASP A 21 43.65 11.99 0.23
N TYR A 22 43.87 10.96 -0.58
CA TYR A 22 44.16 11.08 -2.00
C TYR A 22 43.35 10.09 -2.85
N SER A 23 42.84 10.59 -3.97
CA SER A 23 42.09 9.87 -5.00
C SER A 23 42.94 9.67 -6.26
N HIS A 24 42.66 8.63 -7.04
CA HIS A 24 43.33 8.42 -8.33
C HIS A 24 42.99 9.55 -9.30
N ALA A 25 44.01 10.13 -9.93
CA ALA A 25 43.84 11.10 -11.00
C ALA A 25 43.58 10.39 -12.34
N PRO A 26 42.88 11.03 -13.29
CA PRO A 26 42.85 10.55 -14.66
C PRO A 26 44.28 10.46 -15.25
N PRO A 27 44.49 9.62 -16.29
CA PRO A 27 45.79 9.52 -16.94
C PRO A 27 46.24 10.87 -17.50
N ASP A 28 47.54 11.17 -17.37
CA ASP A 28 48.10 12.38 -17.98
C ASP A 28 48.23 12.27 -19.50
N ALA A 29 48.52 13.39 -20.16
CA ALA A 29 48.62 13.45 -21.62
C ALA A 29 49.69 12.50 -22.20
N ARG A 30 50.76 12.22 -21.44
CA ARG A 30 51.83 11.33 -21.90
C ARG A 30 51.41 9.87 -21.82
N ILE A 31 50.70 9.47 -20.77
CA ILE A 31 50.08 8.14 -20.68
C ILE A 31 49.04 7.97 -21.78
N ILE A 32 48.21 8.98 -22.05
CA ILE A 32 47.22 8.93 -23.14
C ILE A 32 47.90 8.72 -24.50
N ASP A 33 48.98 9.45 -24.79
CA ASP A 33 49.77 9.28 -26.02
C ASP A 33 50.38 7.88 -26.15
N LEU A 34 50.94 7.34 -25.07
CA LEU A 34 51.45 5.95 -25.03
C LEU A 34 50.34 4.90 -25.22
N LEU A 35 49.10 5.19 -24.85
CA LEU A 35 47.97 4.29 -25.09
C LEU A 35 47.47 4.36 -26.53
N HIS A 36 47.68 5.48 -27.23
CA HIS A 36 47.29 5.68 -28.62
C HIS A 36 48.37 5.32 -29.64
N THR A 37 49.62 5.17 -29.20
CA THR A 37 50.77 4.86 -30.05
C THR A 37 51.46 3.58 -29.57
N ASN A 38 52.11 2.84 -30.48
CA ASN A 38 52.97 1.71 -30.09
C ASN A 38 54.39 2.17 -29.69
N ALA A 39 54.55 3.42 -29.25
CA ALA A 39 55.84 3.94 -28.80
C ALA A 39 56.23 3.27 -27.47
N PRO A 40 57.49 2.82 -27.31
CA PRO A 40 57.91 2.22 -26.05
C PRO A 40 57.97 3.29 -24.94
N PRO A 41 57.62 2.94 -23.69
CA PRO A 41 57.82 3.83 -22.56
C PRO A 41 59.32 4.05 -22.29
N THR A 42 59.66 5.24 -21.82
CA THR A 42 61.01 5.52 -21.31
C THR A 42 61.30 4.69 -20.06
N PRO A 43 62.57 4.55 -19.64
CA PRO A 43 62.91 3.82 -18.42
C PRO A 43 62.23 4.37 -17.16
N ILE A 44 62.06 5.69 -17.07
CA ILE A 44 61.38 6.36 -15.94
C ILE A 44 59.88 6.07 -15.97
N GLU A 45 59.25 6.14 -17.15
CA GLU A 45 57.85 5.78 -17.34
C GLU A 45 57.62 4.31 -16.97
N THR A 46 58.52 3.41 -17.40
CA THR A 46 58.48 1.98 -17.06
C THR A 46 58.54 1.75 -15.56
N GLN A 47 59.45 2.42 -14.85
CA GLN A 47 59.57 2.31 -13.40
C GLN A 47 58.31 2.82 -12.68
N SER A 48 57.76 3.97 -13.11
CA SER A 48 56.52 4.54 -12.55
C SER A 48 55.31 3.63 -12.79
N LEU A 49 55.21 3.01 -13.97
CA LEU A 49 54.16 2.06 -14.30
C LEU A 49 54.30 0.77 -13.49
N GLN A 50 55.51 0.26 -13.29
CA GLN A 50 55.78 -0.91 -12.43
C GLN A 50 55.41 -0.64 -10.97
N ALA A 51 55.76 0.53 -10.44
CA ALA A 51 55.34 0.95 -9.10
C ALA A 51 53.81 1.05 -8.97
N THR A 52 53.15 1.58 -10.01
CA THR A 52 51.68 1.62 -10.07
C THR A 52 51.09 0.20 -10.04
N LEU A 53 51.66 -0.73 -10.82
CA LEU A 53 51.20 -2.13 -10.86
C LEU A 53 51.37 -2.86 -9.52
N SER A 54 52.39 -2.53 -8.72
CA SER A 54 52.59 -3.16 -7.40
C SER A 54 51.73 -2.53 -6.30
N GLU A 55 51.47 -1.22 -6.34
CA GLU A 55 50.72 -0.51 -5.29
C GLU A 55 49.19 -0.54 -5.49
N THR A 56 48.73 -0.52 -6.74
CA THR A 56 47.29 -0.41 -7.07
C THR A 56 46.41 -1.55 -6.49
N PRO A 57 46.84 -2.83 -6.45
CA PRO A 57 46.01 -3.90 -5.91
C PRO A 57 45.64 -3.71 -4.43
N ASN A 58 46.59 -3.26 -3.60
CA ASN A 58 46.34 -2.98 -2.19
C ASN A 58 45.35 -1.82 -2.04
N ARG A 59 45.49 -0.80 -2.89
CA ARG A 59 44.60 0.36 -2.87
C ARG A 59 43.17 0.01 -3.29
N ILE A 60 43.01 -0.84 -4.29
CA ILE A 60 41.70 -1.37 -4.69
C ILE A 60 41.08 -2.15 -3.52
N ALA A 61 41.84 -3.04 -2.87
CA ALA A 61 41.35 -3.83 -1.74
C ALA A 61 40.89 -2.95 -0.55
N GLU A 62 41.61 -1.86 -0.26
CA GLU A 62 41.19 -0.87 0.75
C GLU A 62 39.86 -0.21 0.38
N LEU A 63 39.70 0.22 -0.88
CA LEU A 63 38.47 0.84 -1.36
C LEU A 63 37.29 -0.14 -1.34
N ASP A 64 37.51 -1.38 -1.77
CA ASP A 64 36.48 -2.43 -1.75
C ASP A 64 36.03 -2.72 -0.31
N SER A 65 36.96 -2.81 0.64
CA SER A 65 36.64 -2.97 2.07
C SER A 65 35.79 -1.82 2.62
N LEU A 66 36.08 -0.58 2.19
CA LEU A 66 35.31 0.59 2.57
C LEU A 66 33.92 0.61 1.92
N ILE A 67 33.81 0.19 0.66
CA ILE A 67 32.54 0.01 -0.04
C ILE A 67 31.67 -1.01 0.69
N ASP A 68 32.23 -2.16 1.07
CA ASP A 68 31.51 -3.22 1.78
C ASP A 68 31.03 -2.76 3.16
N SER A 69 31.89 -2.05 3.90
CA SER A 69 31.57 -1.51 5.22
C SER A 69 30.47 -0.44 5.13
N THR A 70 30.57 0.47 4.17
CA THR A 70 29.58 1.55 3.97
C THR A 70 28.25 0.99 3.47
N THR A 71 28.28 -0.02 2.60
CA THR A 71 27.07 -0.72 2.13
C THR A 71 26.37 -1.46 3.26
N SER A 72 27.13 -2.08 4.16
CA SER A 72 26.58 -2.73 5.35
C SER A 72 25.96 -1.72 6.32
N LEU A 73 26.60 -0.57 6.53
CA LEU A 73 26.04 0.53 7.31
C LEU A 73 24.75 1.08 6.69
N LEU A 74 24.74 1.32 5.39
CA LEU A 74 23.54 1.77 4.66
C LEU A 74 22.39 0.78 4.82
N ARG A 75 22.67 -0.52 4.71
CA ARG A 75 21.68 -1.58 4.92
C ARG A 75 21.09 -1.54 6.34
N TYR A 76 21.95 -1.40 7.35
CA TYR A 76 21.53 -1.28 8.75
C TYR A 76 20.62 -0.06 8.97
N LEU A 77 21.05 1.13 8.54
CA LEU A 77 20.28 2.38 8.69
C LEU A 77 18.95 2.32 7.95
N THR A 78 18.92 1.71 6.77
CA THR A 78 17.69 1.51 6.00
C THR A 78 16.72 0.60 6.74
N ASN A 79 17.21 -0.51 7.30
CA ASN A 79 16.40 -1.43 8.08
C ASN A 79 15.84 -0.76 9.34
N ASP A 80 16.67 -0.06 10.11
CA ASP A 80 16.26 0.65 11.32
C ASP A 80 15.22 1.75 11.01
N ARG A 81 15.43 2.50 9.93
CA ARG A 81 14.45 3.48 9.43
C ARG A 81 13.10 2.82 9.11
N ASN A 82 13.10 1.69 8.41
CA ASN A 82 11.87 0.97 8.07
C ASN A 82 11.16 0.46 9.33
N GLN A 83 11.91 -0.10 10.29
CA GLN A 83 11.36 -0.53 11.56
C GLN A 83 10.76 0.64 12.36
N ALA A 84 11.39 1.82 12.34
CA ALA A 84 10.86 3.02 12.97
C ALA A 84 9.54 3.49 12.34
N LEU A 85 9.42 3.40 11.01
CA LEU A 85 8.15 3.70 10.30
C LEU A 85 7.04 2.73 10.68
N GLU A 86 7.34 1.43 10.76
CA GLU A 86 6.39 0.41 11.23
C GLU A 86 5.95 0.68 12.67
N ASN A 87 6.90 0.97 13.56
CA ASN A 87 6.60 1.30 14.96
C ASN A 87 5.71 2.54 15.07
N GLN A 88 5.95 3.56 14.25
CA GLN A 88 5.10 4.75 14.19
C GLN A 88 3.69 4.43 13.70
N ALA A 89 3.55 3.61 12.65
CA ALA A 89 2.24 3.18 12.14
C ALA A 89 1.47 2.36 13.18
N ASN A 90 2.15 1.44 13.87
CA ASN A 90 1.60 0.65 14.96
C ASN A 90 1.11 1.55 16.11
N ALA A 91 1.93 2.52 16.53
CA ALA A 91 1.56 3.47 17.57
C ALA A 91 0.31 4.29 17.19
N LYS A 92 0.25 4.83 15.96
CA LYS A 92 -0.93 5.53 15.44
C LYS A 92 -2.17 4.63 15.46
N MET A 93 -2.03 3.37 15.05
CA MET A 93 -3.13 2.42 15.07
C MET A 93 -3.61 2.11 16.49
N ILE A 94 -2.69 1.94 17.45
CA ILE A 94 -2.97 1.69 18.86
C ILE A 94 -3.66 2.88 19.52
N LEU A 95 -3.20 4.09 19.22
CA LEU A 95 -3.76 5.32 19.77
C LEU A 95 -5.00 5.82 19.01
N SER A 96 -5.45 5.10 17.98
CA SER A 96 -6.63 5.46 17.19
C SER A 96 -7.86 5.64 18.08
N PRO A 97 -8.59 6.77 17.98
CA PRO A 97 -9.83 7.00 18.73
C PRO A 97 -10.85 5.87 18.56
N CYS A 98 -10.86 5.21 17.40
CA CYS A 98 -11.74 4.09 17.09
C CYS A 98 -11.60 2.91 18.06
N ARG A 99 -10.44 2.76 18.73
CA ARG A 99 -10.25 1.73 19.76
C ARG A 99 -10.90 2.08 21.10
N ARG A 100 -11.08 3.38 21.39
CA ARG A 100 -11.67 3.88 22.66
C ARG A 100 -13.19 4.04 22.60
N LEU A 101 -13.78 4.16 21.41
CA LEU A 101 -15.22 4.30 21.27
C LEU A 101 -15.93 3.03 21.78
N PRO A 102 -16.89 3.14 22.72
CA PRO A 102 -17.79 2.05 23.07
C PRO A 102 -18.56 1.53 21.85
N SER A 103 -19.00 0.28 21.92
CA SER A 103 -19.70 -0.39 20.81
C SER A 103 -21.02 0.32 20.47
N GLU A 104 -21.69 0.87 21.48
CA GLU A 104 -22.95 1.61 21.37
C GLU A 104 -22.76 2.89 20.55
N LEU A 105 -21.70 3.66 20.84
CA LEU A 105 -21.41 4.88 20.09
C LEU A 105 -20.97 4.58 18.66
N LEU A 106 -20.28 3.46 18.41
CA LEU A 106 -19.96 3.02 17.06
C LEU A 106 -21.23 2.65 16.29
N ALA A 107 -22.16 1.91 16.90
CA ALA A 107 -23.45 1.56 16.30
C ALA A 107 -24.24 2.82 15.93
N ASP A 108 -24.34 3.79 16.83
CA ASP A 108 -25.01 5.08 16.59
C ASP A 108 -24.38 5.86 15.41
N ILE A 109 -23.05 5.86 15.31
CA ILE A 109 -22.35 6.47 14.17
C ILE A 109 -22.71 5.75 12.88
N PHE A 110 -22.66 4.42 12.87
CA PHE A 110 -22.93 3.61 11.67
C PHE A 110 -24.37 3.81 11.16
N ILE A 111 -25.35 3.83 12.07
CA ILE A 111 -26.75 4.12 11.75
C ILE A 111 -26.88 5.51 11.11
N ARG A 112 -26.27 6.54 11.70
CA ARG A 112 -26.31 7.91 11.15
C ARG A 112 -25.66 8.01 9.77
N CYS A 113 -24.58 7.27 9.53
CA CYS A 113 -23.97 7.19 8.21
C CYS A 113 -24.90 6.52 7.19
N SER A 114 -25.53 5.40 7.56
CA SER A 114 -26.48 4.67 6.70
C SER A 114 -27.67 5.55 6.30
N LEU A 115 -28.21 6.34 7.23
CA LEU A 115 -29.32 7.25 6.95
C LEU A 115 -28.96 8.42 6.01
N ARG A 116 -27.68 8.79 5.90
CA ARG A 116 -27.22 9.78 4.94
C ARG A 116 -27.03 9.18 3.55
N ASP A 117 -26.66 7.91 3.49
CA ASP A 117 -26.34 7.18 2.27
C ASP A 117 -27.57 6.43 1.70
N ARG A 118 -28.65 7.19 1.44
CA ARG A 118 -30.00 6.62 1.23
C ARG A 118 -30.18 5.78 -0.03
N TYR A 119 -29.26 5.87 -0.98
CA TYR A 119 -29.36 5.25 -2.30
C TYR A 119 -28.15 4.37 -2.62
N SER A 120 -27.36 3.97 -1.62
CA SER A 120 -26.29 3.01 -1.85
C SER A 120 -26.85 1.61 -2.00
N SER A 121 -26.43 0.94 -3.08
CA SER A 121 -26.76 -0.47 -3.31
C SER A 121 -26.16 -1.31 -2.19
N PRO A 122 -26.93 -2.17 -1.50
CA PRO A 122 -26.38 -3.08 -0.50
C PRO A 122 -25.50 -4.17 -1.15
N LEU A 123 -25.50 -4.25 -2.49
CA LEU A 123 -24.72 -5.18 -3.27
C LEU A 123 -23.34 -4.62 -3.65
N ASP A 124 -23.08 -3.32 -3.44
CA ASP A 124 -21.76 -2.75 -3.67
C ASP A 124 -20.79 -3.24 -2.57
N PRO A 125 -19.74 -4.04 -2.91
CA PRO A 125 -18.76 -4.48 -1.92
C PRO A 125 -17.94 -3.33 -1.32
N HIS A 126 -17.95 -2.16 -1.96
CA HIS A 126 -17.37 -0.92 -1.48
C HIS A 126 -18.39 0.01 -0.80
N GLY A 127 -19.65 -0.41 -0.71
CA GLY A 127 -20.72 0.30 -0.03
C GLY A 127 -20.55 0.30 1.49
N LEU A 128 -21.20 1.27 2.13
CA LEU A 128 -21.03 1.61 3.55
C LEU A 128 -21.04 0.38 4.47
N HIS A 129 -22.06 -0.47 4.38
CA HIS A 129 -22.27 -1.62 5.28
C HIS A 129 -21.07 -2.57 5.27
N TRP A 130 -20.53 -2.85 4.08
CA TRP A 130 -19.39 -3.73 3.88
C TRP A 130 -18.09 -3.07 4.33
N THR A 131 -17.88 -1.81 3.97
CA THR A 131 -16.71 -1.05 4.39
C THR A 131 -16.59 -1.01 5.91
N LEU A 132 -17.68 -0.70 6.61
CA LEU A 132 -17.72 -0.67 8.08
C LEU A 132 -17.36 -2.03 8.68
N SER A 133 -17.82 -3.13 8.07
CA SER A 133 -17.51 -4.50 8.51
C SER A 133 -16.07 -4.96 8.23
N HIS A 134 -15.30 -4.21 7.44
CA HIS A 134 -13.94 -4.56 7.02
C HIS A 134 -12.84 -3.75 7.72
N VAL A 135 -13.17 -2.72 8.49
CA VAL A 135 -12.17 -1.86 9.15
C VAL A 135 -11.34 -2.60 10.20
N CYS A 136 -11.99 -3.24 11.18
CA CYS A 136 -11.34 -4.06 12.20
C CYS A 136 -12.32 -5.07 12.81
N ARG A 137 -11.82 -6.00 13.63
CA ARG A 137 -12.66 -7.01 14.29
C ARG A 137 -13.81 -6.39 15.09
N LYS A 138 -13.53 -5.36 15.90
CA LYS A 138 -14.54 -4.67 16.71
C LYS A 138 -15.63 -4.03 15.84
N TRP A 139 -15.24 -3.35 14.76
CA TRP A 139 -16.19 -2.71 13.85
C TRP A 139 -17.05 -3.74 13.13
N ARG A 140 -16.48 -4.89 12.77
CA ARG A 140 -17.23 -6.01 12.20
C ARG A 140 -18.29 -6.53 13.17
N GLU A 141 -17.90 -6.79 14.42
CA GLU A 141 -18.82 -7.26 15.46
C GLU A 141 -19.95 -6.26 15.68
N VAL A 142 -19.64 -4.96 15.76
CA VAL A 142 -20.65 -3.90 15.89
C VAL A 142 -21.54 -3.80 14.65
N ALA A 143 -20.96 -3.79 13.44
CA ALA A 143 -21.71 -3.68 12.19
C ALA A 143 -22.67 -4.85 12.01
N ILE A 144 -22.22 -6.08 12.22
CA ILE A 144 -23.07 -7.28 12.15
C ILE A 144 -24.11 -7.28 13.27
N GLY A 145 -23.73 -6.86 14.48
CA GLY A 145 -24.63 -6.77 15.63
C GLY A 145 -25.59 -5.59 15.62
N THR A 146 -25.58 -4.76 14.58
CA THR A 146 -26.47 -3.59 14.42
C THR A 146 -27.34 -3.79 13.16
N PRO A 147 -28.45 -4.56 13.23
CA PRO A 147 -29.19 -4.95 12.03
C PRO A 147 -29.79 -3.76 11.26
N GLN A 148 -30.05 -2.64 11.94
CA GLN A 148 -30.56 -1.39 11.34
C GLN A 148 -29.73 -0.86 10.18
N ILE A 149 -28.42 -1.13 10.15
CA ILE A 149 -27.59 -0.64 9.03
C ILE A 149 -27.75 -1.52 7.78
N TRP A 150 -28.32 -2.71 7.90
CA TRP A 150 -28.55 -3.66 6.81
C TRP A 150 -30.00 -3.69 6.33
N SER A 151 -30.91 -2.97 7.01
CA SER A 151 -32.35 -3.07 6.77
C SER A 151 -32.85 -2.27 5.57
N ARG A 152 -32.04 -1.38 5.01
CA ARG A 152 -32.38 -0.62 3.80
C ARG A 152 -31.85 -1.32 2.56
N ILE A 153 -32.73 -1.76 1.68
CA ILE A 153 -32.41 -2.55 0.49
C ILE A 153 -32.75 -1.72 -0.75
N CYS A 154 -31.73 -1.17 -1.41
CA CYS A 154 -31.89 -0.40 -2.66
C CYS A 154 -31.35 -1.20 -3.86
N LEU A 155 -32.21 -1.65 -4.75
CA LEU A 155 -31.84 -2.44 -5.93
C LEU A 155 -32.09 -1.64 -7.20
N PHE A 156 -31.03 -1.38 -7.97
CA PHE A 156 -31.09 -0.56 -9.19
C PHE A 156 -30.79 -1.41 -10.43
N PHE A 157 -31.80 -2.09 -10.97
CA PHE A 157 -31.66 -2.99 -12.12
C PHE A 157 -31.35 -2.27 -13.43
N VAL A 158 -31.39 -0.95 -13.48
CA VAL A 158 -31.01 -0.19 -14.68
C VAL A 158 -29.49 0.05 -14.73
N ASN A 159 -28.87 0.35 -13.58
CA ASN A 159 -27.52 0.89 -13.51
C ASN A 159 -26.51 0.01 -12.75
N ASP A 160 -26.97 -1.01 -12.02
CA ASP A 160 -26.10 -1.86 -11.21
C ASP A 160 -25.50 -3.02 -12.04
N ARG A 161 -24.18 -2.97 -12.24
CA ARG A 161 -23.44 -3.97 -13.01
C ARG A 161 -23.50 -5.37 -12.39
N LEU A 162 -23.70 -5.49 -11.08
CA LEU A 162 -23.81 -6.78 -10.41
C LEU A 162 -25.18 -7.42 -10.65
N LEU A 163 -26.22 -6.61 -10.86
CA LEU A 163 -27.56 -7.07 -11.23
C LEU A 163 -27.67 -7.37 -12.73
N ASN A 164 -26.93 -6.66 -13.59
CA ASN A 164 -27.09 -6.78 -15.05
C ASN A 164 -26.02 -7.63 -15.74
N GLY A 165 -25.00 -8.07 -15.00
CA GLY A 165 -23.81 -8.73 -15.54
C GLY A 165 -23.79 -10.25 -15.38
N SER A 166 -22.63 -10.86 -15.65
CA SER A 166 -22.40 -12.30 -15.44
C SER A 166 -22.31 -12.71 -13.96
N ARG A 167 -22.37 -11.75 -13.03
CA ARG A 167 -22.15 -11.93 -11.57
C ARG A 167 -23.45 -11.93 -10.77
N ILE A 168 -24.61 -12.14 -11.40
CA ILE A 168 -25.93 -12.15 -10.74
C ILE A 168 -26.05 -13.11 -9.56
N HIS A 169 -25.33 -14.24 -9.57
CA HIS A 169 -25.31 -15.18 -8.44
C HIS A 169 -24.55 -14.63 -7.25
N GLU A 170 -23.51 -13.82 -7.47
CA GLU A 170 -22.82 -13.12 -6.40
C GLU A 170 -23.72 -12.04 -5.78
N ALA A 171 -24.49 -11.31 -6.61
CA ALA A 171 -25.49 -10.37 -6.13
C ALA A 171 -26.56 -11.06 -5.25
N ALA A 172 -27.06 -12.22 -5.68
CA ALA A 172 -28.01 -13.02 -4.90
C ALA A 172 -27.41 -13.51 -3.57
N PHE A 173 -26.15 -13.97 -3.58
CA PHE A 173 -25.45 -14.36 -2.35
C PHE A 173 -25.25 -13.18 -1.40
N MET A 174 -24.77 -12.04 -1.91
CA MET A 174 -24.57 -10.82 -1.12
C MET A 174 -25.89 -10.34 -0.52
N LEU A 175 -26.98 -10.33 -1.30
CA LEU A 175 -28.28 -9.99 -0.78
C LEU A 175 -28.70 -10.96 0.35
N GLY A 176 -28.48 -12.26 0.18
CA GLY A 176 -28.77 -13.24 1.22
C GLY A 176 -28.06 -12.92 2.54
N VAL A 177 -26.78 -12.52 2.47
CA VAL A 177 -26.01 -12.11 3.65
C VAL A 177 -26.56 -10.81 4.27
N VAL A 178 -26.92 -9.83 3.45
CA VAL A 178 -27.51 -8.56 3.92
C VAL A 178 -28.83 -8.84 4.64
N LEU A 179 -29.71 -9.65 4.05
CA LEU A 179 -31.01 -10.01 4.62
C LEU A 179 -30.88 -10.81 5.92
N ASP A 180 -29.87 -11.67 6.04
CA ASP A 180 -29.58 -12.40 7.28
C ASP A 180 -29.16 -11.43 8.39
N ARG A 181 -28.26 -10.49 8.09
CA ARG A 181 -27.77 -9.48 9.04
C ARG A 181 -28.80 -8.42 9.40
N ALA A 182 -29.79 -8.19 8.55
CA ALA A 182 -30.87 -7.25 8.81
C ALA A 182 -31.86 -7.78 9.88
N ARG A 183 -31.86 -9.08 10.19
CA ARG A 183 -32.78 -9.64 11.18
C ARG A 183 -32.43 -9.17 12.61
N PRO A 184 -33.43 -8.91 13.47
CA PRO A 184 -34.87 -9.06 13.25
C PRO A 184 -35.57 -7.78 12.73
N HIS A 185 -34.84 -6.79 12.22
CA HIS A 185 -35.42 -5.51 11.82
C HIS A 185 -36.23 -5.60 10.52
N ASP A 186 -37.31 -4.84 10.48
CA ASP A 186 -38.09 -4.68 9.25
C ASP A 186 -37.30 -3.94 8.18
N LEU A 187 -37.57 -4.29 6.93
CA LEU A 187 -36.84 -3.85 5.75
C LEU A 187 -37.53 -2.66 5.08
N ASP A 188 -36.73 -1.68 4.67
CA ASP A 188 -37.15 -0.61 3.76
C ASP A 188 -36.61 -0.95 2.36
N VAL A 189 -37.49 -1.35 1.45
CA VAL A 189 -37.12 -1.88 0.13
C VAL A 189 -37.42 -0.84 -0.96
N PHE A 190 -36.40 -0.52 -1.75
CA PHE A 190 -36.48 0.33 -2.93
C PHE A 190 -36.02 -0.47 -4.16
N ILE A 191 -36.84 -0.53 -5.20
CA ILE A 191 -36.55 -1.28 -6.42
C ILE A 191 -36.73 -0.36 -7.62
N GLN A 192 -35.68 -0.19 -8.43
CA GLN A 192 -35.75 0.49 -9.72
C GLN A 192 -35.53 -0.50 -10.85
N PHE A 193 -36.45 -0.58 -11.82
CA PHE A 193 -36.32 -1.45 -13.00
C PHE A 193 -37.03 -0.89 -14.24
N GLU A 194 -36.50 -1.19 -15.42
CA GLU A 194 -37.13 -0.84 -16.71
C GLU A 194 -37.72 -2.08 -17.43
N ASP A 195 -37.05 -3.23 -17.30
CA ASP A 195 -37.44 -4.51 -17.89
C ASP A 195 -38.02 -5.49 -16.85
N ASP A 196 -38.61 -6.60 -17.31
CA ASP A 196 -39.13 -7.66 -16.42
C ASP A 196 -38.01 -8.33 -15.60
N ILE A 197 -38.08 -8.18 -14.27
CA ILE A 197 -37.14 -8.74 -13.30
C ILE A 197 -37.67 -10.00 -12.59
N SER A 198 -38.83 -10.53 -12.99
CA SER A 198 -39.52 -11.63 -12.29
C SER A 198 -38.69 -12.91 -12.16
N THR A 199 -37.84 -13.19 -13.15
CA THR A 199 -36.96 -14.38 -13.20
C THR A 199 -35.58 -14.13 -12.58
N HIS A 200 -35.29 -12.91 -12.13
CA HIS A 200 -33.96 -12.55 -11.66
C HIS A 200 -33.62 -13.22 -10.31
N PRO A 201 -32.43 -13.83 -10.12
CA PRO A 201 -32.07 -14.55 -8.89
C PRO A 201 -32.20 -13.74 -7.60
N VAL A 202 -31.92 -12.43 -7.66
CA VAL A 202 -32.10 -11.51 -6.52
C VAL A 202 -33.56 -11.42 -6.06
N CYS A 203 -34.54 -11.46 -6.98
CA CYS A 203 -35.96 -11.49 -6.63
C CYS A 203 -36.32 -12.77 -5.88
N VAL A 204 -35.75 -13.91 -6.28
CA VAL A 204 -35.95 -15.20 -5.58
C VAL A 204 -35.44 -15.16 -4.14
N VAL A 205 -34.34 -14.43 -3.88
CA VAL A 205 -33.78 -14.24 -2.54
C VAL A 205 -34.56 -13.20 -1.73
N LEU A 206 -35.07 -12.16 -2.38
CA LEU A 206 -35.74 -11.03 -1.74
C LEU A 206 -37.18 -11.35 -1.34
N LEU A 207 -37.98 -11.94 -2.23
CA LEU A 207 -39.42 -12.16 -2.04
C LEU A 207 -39.81 -12.97 -0.78
N PRO A 208 -39.04 -13.98 -0.33
CA PRO A 208 -39.30 -14.66 0.95
C PRO A 208 -39.31 -13.75 2.19
N THR A 209 -38.80 -12.52 2.07
CA THR A 209 -38.72 -11.55 3.16
C THR A 209 -39.87 -10.53 3.18
N VAL A 210 -40.82 -10.57 2.22
CA VAL A 210 -41.91 -9.58 2.08
C VAL A 210 -42.69 -9.31 3.37
N ARG A 211 -42.90 -10.33 4.21
CA ARG A 211 -43.58 -10.19 5.51
C ARG A 211 -42.86 -9.29 6.53
N TYR A 212 -41.58 -9.01 6.30
CA TYR A 212 -40.75 -8.14 7.11
C TYR A 212 -40.54 -6.79 6.43
N TRP A 213 -41.22 -6.47 5.33
CA TRP A 213 -41.06 -5.18 4.66
C TRP A 213 -41.95 -4.16 5.34
N LYS A 214 -41.33 -3.10 5.85
CA LYS A 214 -42.01 -1.94 6.40
C LYS A 214 -42.44 -0.97 5.31
N CYS A 215 -41.59 -0.78 4.31
CA CYS A 215 -41.81 0.11 3.19
C CYS A 215 -41.37 -0.56 1.88
N LEU A 216 -42.13 -0.31 0.80
CA LEU A 216 -41.79 -0.69 -0.56
C LEU A 216 -41.97 0.52 -1.47
N GLU A 217 -40.89 0.91 -2.15
CA GLU A 217 -40.89 1.93 -3.20
C GLU A 217 -40.42 1.28 -4.51
N VAL A 218 -41.16 1.51 -5.59
CA VAL A 218 -40.87 0.95 -6.91
C VAL A 218 -40.83 2.07 -7.95
N GLN A 219 -39.78 2.11 -8.77
CA GLN A 219 -39.56 3.12 -9.81
C GLN A 219 -39.18 2.52 -11.16
#